data_AF-A0A7W0G4T8-F1
#
_entry.id   AF-A0A7W0G4T8-F1
#
_cell.length_a   1.000
_cell.length_b   1.000
_cell.length_c   1.000
_cell.angle_alpha   90.00
_cell.angle_beta   90.00
_cell.angle_gamma   90.00
#
_symmetry.space_group_name_H-M   'P 1'
#
loop_
_entity.id
_entity.type
_entity.pdbx_description
1 polymer ?
#
loop_
_entity_poly.entity_id
_entity_poly.type
_entity_poly.pdbx_seq_one_letter_code
_entity_poly.pdbx_strand_id
1 'polypeptide(L)'
;MEWWQEVVVAAAAFAAGLINSIAGGGTLLSFPALIWLGRDPVFANATSTVALWPASLAGAFGFRRELEGGGRWLLIFGVPSLAGG
;
A
#
# COMPACT_ATOMS: atom_id res chain seq x y z
N MET A 1 12.08 -17.36 15.62
CA MET A 1 11.52 -16.05 15.24
C MET A 1 11.80 -15.11 16.38
N GLU A 2 12.69 -14.14 16.20
CA GLU A 2 13.01 -13.17 17.26
C GLU A 2 12.01 -12.00 17.23
N TRP A 3 11.38 -11.73 18.37
CA TRP A 3 10.36 -10.70 18.62
C TRP A 3 10.74 -9.28 18.14
N TRP A 4 12.04 -8.98 18.01
CA TRP A 4 12.52 -7.71 17.47
C TRP A 4 12.19 -7.51 15.98
N GLN A 5 12.20 -8.59 15.20
CA GLN A 5 11.91 -8.53 13.76
C GLN A 5 10.47 -8.11 13.49
N GLU A 6 9.52 -8.53 14.33
CA GLU A 6 8.10 -8.19 14.19
C GLU A 6 7.86 -6.70 14.40
N VAL A 7 8.54 -6.09 15.39
CA VAL A 7 8.44 -4.65 15.67
C VAL A 7 8.96 -3.84 14.49
N VAL A 8 10.10 -4.23 13.92
CA VAL A 8 10.69 -3.55 12.76
C VAL A 8 9.78 -3.65 11.54
N VAL A 9 9.23 -4.83 11.25
CA VAL A 9 8.30 -5.03 10.13
C VAL A 9 7.01 -4.26 10.34
N ALA A 10 6.45 -4.23 11.56
CA ALA A 10 5.25 -3.48 11.87
C ALA A 10 5.45 -1.96 11.69
N ALA A 11 6.56 -1.42 12.18
CA ALA A 11 6.90 -0.01 12.02
C ALA A 11 7.13 0.36 10.53
N ALA A 12 7.84 -0.49 9.79
CA ALA A 12 8.07 -0.30 8.36
C ALA A 12 6.76 -0.38 7.55
N ALA A 13 5.88 -1.33 7.88
CA ALA A 13 4.56 -1.48 7.25
C ALA A 13 3.66 -0.27 7.54
N PHE A 14 3.68 0.24 8.78
CA PHE A 14 2.93 1.43 9.16
C PHE A 14 3.43 2.68 8.40
N ALA A 15 4.75 2.91 8.34
CA ALA A 15 5.33 4.01 7.60
C ALA A 15 5.06 3.89 6.08
N ALA A 16 5.19 2.69 5.52
CA ALA A 16 4.84 2.41 4.13
C ALA A 16 3.37 2.71 3.84
N GLY A 17 2.45 2.34 4.75
CA GLY A 17 1.04 2.65 4.66
C GLY A 17 0.74 4.15 4.69
N LEU A 18 1.39 4.91 5.56
CA LEU A 18 1.27 6.38 5.61
C LEU A 18 1.72 7.02 4.28
N ILE A 19 2.88 6.63 3.77
CA ILE A 19 3.42 7.14 2.50
C ILE A 19 2.49 6.76 1.34
N ASN A 20 1.95 5.54 1.36
CA ASN A 20 1.01 5.07 0.36
C ASN A 20 -0.30 5.89 0.34
N SER A 21 -0.82 6.24 1.52
CA SER A 21 -2.04 7.05 1.62
C SER A 21 -1.85 8.50 1.17
N ILE A 22 -0.63 9.05 1.25
CA ILE A 22 -0.33 10.45 0.87
C ILE A 22 0.12 10.56 -0.59
N ALA A 23 1.05 9.69 -1.01
CA ALA A 23 1.77 9.81 -2.27
C ALA A 23 1.66 8.57 -3.19
N GLY A 24 0.98 7.50 -2.76
CA GLY A 24 0.82 6.27 -3.56
C GLY A 24 2.08 5.41 -3.70
N GLY A 25 3.16 5.71 -2.96
CA GLY A 25 4.49 5.11 -3.14
C GLY A 25 4.92 4.10 -2.07
N GLY A 26 4.01 3.54 -1.27
CA GLY A 26 4.38 2.67 -0.12
C GLY A 26 5.15 1.40 -0.51
N THR A 27 5.08 0.98 -1.77
CA THR A 27 5.87 -0.13 -2.31
C THR A 27 7.37 0.19 -2.30
N LEU A 28 7.76 1.47 -2.40
CA LEU A 28 9.17 1.90 -2.32
C LEU A 28 9.82 1.60 -0.96
N LEU A 29 9.03 1.46 0.12
CA LEU A 29 9.53 1.05 1.44
C LEU A 29 9.32 -0.44 1.69
N SER A 30 8.13 -0.97 1.40
CA SER A 30 7.78 -2.35 1.73
C SER A 30 8.52 -3.39 0.86
N PHE A 31 8.73 -3.10 -0.42
CA PHE A 31 9.39 -4.04 -1.33
C PHE A 31 10.86 -4.24 -0.98
N PRO A 32 11.71 -3.20 -0.81
CA PRO A 32 13.10 -3.39 -0.41
C PRO A 32 13.24 -4.08 0.95
N ALA A 33 12.33 -3.81 1.90
CA ALA A 33 12.32 -4.48 3.20
C ALA A 33 12.09 -5.99 3.06
N LEU A 34 11.19 -6.42 2.19
CA LEU A 34 10.93 -7.84 1.93
C LEU A 34 12.07 -8.52 1.16
N ILE A 35 12.67 -7.82 0.19
CA ILE A 35 13.89 -8.29 -0.49
C ILE A 35 15.03 -8.47 0.51
N TRP A 36 15.21 -7.52 1.43
CA TRP A 36 16.25 -7.58 2.46
C TRP A 36 16.05 -8.76 3.43
N LEU A 37 14.79 -9.16 3.67
CA LEU A 37 14.43 -10.36 4.42
C LEU A 37 14.62 -11.67 3.60
N GLY A 38 15.21 -11.60 2.41
CA GLY A 38 15.52 -12.76 1.57
C GLY A 38 14.32 -13.32 0.81
N ARG A 39 13.23 -12.56 0.64
CA ARG A 39 12.07 -13.01 -0.13
C ARG A 39 12.32 -12.87 -1.63
N ASP A 40 11.79 -13.83 -2.38
CA ASP A 40 11.78 -13.79 -3.84
C ASP A 40 11.08 -12.51 -4.35
N PRO A 41 11.59 -11.82 -5.38
CA PRO A 41 11.02 -10.58 -5.88
C PRO A 41 9.54 -10.66 -6.26
N VAL A 42 9.08 -11.81 -6.78
CA VAL A 42 7.67 -11.99 -7.14
C VAL A 42 6.80 -12.01 -5.89
N PHE A 43 7.22 -12.79 -4.88
CA PHE A 43 6.51 -12.84 -3.60
C PHE A 43 6.60 -11.52 -2.83
N ALA A 44 7.73 -10.83 -2.87
CA ALA A 44 7.93 -9.55 -2.22
C ALA A 44 6.97 -8.49 -2.80
N ASN A 45 6.86 -8.42 -4.12
CA ASN A 45 5.95 -7.48 -4.79
C ASN A 45 4.47 -7.79 -4.47
N ALA A 46 4.07 -9.06 -4.63
CA ALA A 46 2.71 -9.48 -4.32
C ALA A 46 2.32 -9.17 -2.85
N THR A 47 3.22 -9.44 -1.91
CA THR A 47 3.00 -9.18 -0.48
C THR A 47 2.91 -7.68 -0.21
N SER A 48 3.79 -6.87 -0.80
CA SER A 48 3.74 -5.40 -0.69
C SER A 48 2.41 -4.83 -1.18
N THR A 49 1.90 -5.28 -2.33
CA THR A 49 0.62 -4.80 -2.86
C THR A 49 -0.55 -5.16 -1.93
N VAL A 50 -0.61 -6.41 -1.46
CA VAL A 50 -1.66 -6.87 -0.55
C VAL A 50 -1.61 -6.13 0.80
N ALA A 51 -0.40 -5.88 1.31
CA ALA A 51 -0.21 -5.16 2.57
C ALA A 51 -0.65 -3.69 2.49
N LEU A 52 -0.48 -3.05 1.33
CA LEU A 52 -0.78 -1.63 1.13
C LEU A 52 -2.23 -1.35 0.73
N TRP A 53 -2.92 -2.30 0.11
CA TRP A 53 -4.31 -2.11 -0.33
C TRP A 53 -5.29 -1.62 0.76
N PRO A 54 -5.31 -2.19 2.00
CA PRO A 54 -6.18 -1.66 3.05
C PRO A 54 -5.77 -0.24 3.49
N ALA A 55 -4.49 0.13 3.41
CA ALA A 55 -4.04 1.49 3.66
C ALA A 55 -4.57 2.45 2.57
N SER A 56 -4.51 2.06 1.29
CA SER A 56 -5.11 2.84 0.19
C SER A 56 -6.62 3.05 0.40
N LEU A 57 -7.35 2.00 0.79
CA LEU A 57 -8.79 2.07 1.08
C LEU A 57 -9.09 3.01 2.25
N ALA A 58 -8.32 2.90 3.33
CA ALA A 58 -8.46 3.78 4.49
C ALA A 58 -8.15 5.25 4.13
N GLY A 59 -7.12 5.50 3.33
CA GLY A 59 -6.81 6.84 2.81
C GLY A 59 -7.94 7.41 1.95
N ALA A 60 -8.44 6.63 0.99
CA ALA A 60 -9.56 7.03 0.14
C ALA A 60 -10.84 7.33 0.95
N PHE A 61 -11.11 6.55 2.00
CA PHE A 61 -12.24 6.79 2.89
C PHE A 61 -12.03 8.02 3.78
N GLY A 62 -10.82 8.25 4.28
CA GLY A 62 -10.47 9.41 5.10
C GLY A 62 -10.56 10.73 4.34
N PHE A 63 -10.09 10.75 3.09
CA PHE A 63 -10.14 11.90 2.18
C PHE A 63 -11.41 11.95 1.32
N ARG A 64 -12.46 11.21 1.68
CA ARG A 64 -13.70 11.14 0.89
C ARG A 64 -14.38 12.49 0.67
N ARG A 65 -14.21 13.43 1.61
CA ARG A 65 -14.79 14.78 1.54
C ARG A 65 -14.01 15.65 0.55
N GLU A 66 -12.69 15.51 0.51
CA GLU A 66 -11.83 16.13 -0.51
C GLU A 66 -12.04 15.52 -1.91
N LEU A 67 -12.54 14.29 -2.00
CA LEU A 67 -12.91 13.63 -3.26
C LEU A 67 -14.32 14.01 -3.76
N GLU A 68 -15.09 14.81 -3.02
CA GLU A 68 -16.41 15.28 -3.45
C GLU A 68 -16.28 16.09 -4.76
N GLY A 69 -17.07 15.71 -5.78
CA GLY A 69 -17.01 16.30 -7.13
C GLY A 69 -16.13 15.53 -8.14
N GLY A 70 -15.31 14.57 -7.69
CA GLY A 70 -14.43 13.75 -8.54
C GLY A 70 -15.02 12.42 -9.03
N GLY A 71 -16.30 12.15 -8.79
CA GLY A 71 -16.92 10.82 -8.99
C GLY A 71 -16.75 10.21 -10.39
N ARG A 72 -16.76 11.04 -11.45
CA ARG A 72 -16.50 10.57 -12.82
C ARG A 72 -15.06 10.08 -13.00
N TRP A 73 -14.07 10.74 -12.41
CA TRP A 73 -12.67 10.31 -12.47
C TRP A 73 -12.42 9.07 -11.63
N LEU A 74 -13.06 8.98 -10.46
CA LEU A 74 -13.08 7.76 -9.66
C LEU A 74 -13.65 6.57 -10.44
N LEU A 75 -14.69 6.76 -11.25
CA LEU A 75 -15.21 5.69 -12.12
C LEU A 75 -14.26 5.37 -13.29
N ILE A 76 -13.72 6.39 -13.96
CA ILE A 76 -12.82 6.20 -15.12
C ILE A 76 -11.54 5.47 -14.72
N PHE A 77 -10.96 5.78 -13.56
CA PHE A 77 -9.74 5.13 -13.08
C PHE A 77 -10.03 3.90 -12.21
N GLY A 78 -11.12 3.89 -11.44
CA GLY A 78 -11.46 2.79 -10.56
C GLY A 78 -11.86 1.51 -11.30
N VAL A 79 -12.56 1.61 -12.43
CA VAL A 79 -12.98 0.42 -13.21
C VAL A 79 -11.78 -0.36 -13.78
N PRO A 80 -10.80 0.26 -14.47
CA PRO A 80 -9.56 -0.42 -14.87
C PRO A 80 -8.79 -0.98 -13.67
N SER A 81 -8.73 -0.23 -12.57
CA SER A 81 -8.00 -0.63 -11.36
C SER A 81 -8.59 -1.86 -10.68
N LEU A 82 -9.90 -2.09 -10.78
CA LEU A 82 -10.53 -3.34 -10.35
C LEU A 82 -10.27 -4.51 -11.31
N ALA A 83 -10.01 -4.25 -12.59
CA ALA A 83 -9.72 -5.28 -13.59
C ALA A 83 -8.25 -5.73 -13.63
N GLY A 84 -7.36 -5.02 -12.91
CA GLY A 84 -5.93 -5.35 -12.84
C GLY A 84 -5.00 -4.14 -12.73
N GLY A 85 -5.52 -2.92 -12.89
CA GLY A 85 -4.77 -1.67 -12.84
C GLY A 85 -5.34 -0.60 -13.76
#